data_AF-A0A6B3N1J2-F1
#
_entry.id   AF-A0A6B3N1J2-F1
#
_cell.length_a   1.000
_cell.length_b   1.000
_cell.length_c   1.000
_cell.angle_alpha   90.00
_cell.angle_beta   90.00
_cell.angle_gamma   90.00
#
_symmetry.space_group_name_H-M   'P 1'
#
loop_
_entity.id
_entity.type
_entity.pdbx_description
1 polymer ?
#
loop_
_entity_poly.entity_id
_entity_poly.type
_entity_poly.pdbx_seq_one_letter_code
_entity_poly.pdbx_strand_id
1 'polypeptide(L)'
;MVPFQWVNATDLNRWAGTRDAQARLPQLLRRLIHATVQQTQRVVFPAGDSVQMGGWDGIVDAPEGNSFVPNGYSGWELGVKKDVKGKADDDYDKRVKNTLGVPPAETTFVFVTPRRWANKDKWEKEKKSERIWADVRAYDADDLEQWLEQAHGVHAWLARLMGKWPEQAQDLSSFWDDWKNSTSPAMNTQLHLAGREEEVKKVHNWLKAEPSKLTIQADTREEAIAFFAAVIHQMPEAQNVNYLSRCIIVQNESSLRYFASTQESLILIPAFEQP
;
A
#
# COMPACT_ATOMS: atom_id res chain seq x y z
N MET A 1 -10.78 14.84 -15.73
CA MET A 1 -9.59 14.10 -16.22
C MET A 1 -9.86 12.63 -15.94
N VAL A 2 -9.67 11.73 -16.90
CA VAL A 2 -9.96 10.29 -16.68
C VAL A 2 -8.84 9.70 -15.82
N PRO A 3 -9.15 8.97 -14.75
CA PRO A 3 -8.12 8.40 -13.88
C PRO A 3 -7.28 7.35 -14.63
N PHE A 4 -5.99 7.25 -14.28
CA PHE A 4 -5.16 6.17 -14.80
C PHE A 4 -5.63 4.82 -14.23
N GLN A 5 -5.98 3.89 -15.12
CA GLN A 5 -6.47 2.57 -14.73
C GLN A 5 -5.50 1.48 -15.22
N TRP A 6 -4.45 1.22 -14.45
CA TRP A 6 -3.44 0.21 -14.82
C TRP A 6 -3.82 -1.22 -14.39
N VAL A 7 -4.43 -1.34 -13.22
CA VAL A 7 -4.94 -2.59 -12.64
C VAL A 7 -6.42 -2.41 -12.33
N ASN A 8 -7.26 -3.33 -12.78
CA ASN A 8 -8.69 -3.36 -12.50
C ASN A 8 -9.12 -4.61 -11.72
N ALA A 9 -10.38 -4.72 -11.34
CA ALA A 9 -10.94 -5.86 -10.62
C ALA A 9 -10.79 -7.19 -11.38
N THR A 10 -10.74 -7.18 -12.72
CA THR A 10 -10.50 -8.40 -13.51
C THR A 10 -9.06 -8.89 -13.33
N ASP A 11 -8.09 -7.97 -13.32
CA ASP A 11 -6.69 -8.28 -13.04
C ASP A 11 -6.53 -8.82 -11.61
N LEU A 12 -7.13 -8.15 -10.62
CA LEU A 12 -7.12 -8.59 -9.22
C LEU A 12 -7.73 -9.99 -9.05
N ASN A 13 -8.89 -10.24 -9.66
CA ASN A 13 -9.58 -11.53 -9.57
C ASN A 13 -8.77 -12.66 -10.23
N ARG A 14 -8.02 -12.36 -11.30
CA ARG A 14 -7.07 -13.30 -11.90
C ARG A 14 -5.86 -13.51 -11.00
N TRP A 15 -5.26 -12.44 -10.50
CA TRP A 15 -4.10 -12.47 -9.61
C TRP A 15 -4.36 -13.30 -8.36
N ALA A 16 -5.58 -13.26 -7.81
CA ALA A 16 -6.02 -14.10 -6.69
C ALA A 16 -5.78 -15.62 -6.89
N GLY A 17 -5.67 -16.08 -8.15
CA GLY A 17 -5.34 -17.48 -8.48
C GLY A 17 -3.87 -17.84 -8.36
N THR A 18 -2.98 -16.89 -8.08
CA THR A 18 -1.53 -17.07 -8.04
C THR A 18 -1.02 -17.27 -6.61
N ARG A 19 0.15 -17.89 -6.45
CA ARG A 19 0.85 -17.96 -5.16
C ARG A 19 1.31 -16.58 -4.69
N ASP A 20 1.67 -15.72 -5.62
CA ASP A 20 2.12 -14.35 -5.32
C ASP A 20 1.04 -13.56 -4.57
N ALA A 21 -0.23 -13.67 -4.99
CA ALA A 21 -1.34 -13.01 -4.29
C ALA A 21 -1.47 -13.40 -2.82
N GLN A 22 -1.18 -14.65 -2.45
CA GLN A 22 -1.21 -15.07 -1.04
C GLN A 22 -0.16 -14.34 -0.21
N ALA A 23 1.03 -14.14 -0.76
CA ALA A 23 2.15 -13.51 -0.05
C ALA A 23 2.08 -11.98 -0.09
N ARG A 24 1.46 -11.40 -1.11
CA ARG A 24 1.50 -9.96 -1.42
C ARG A 24 0.22 -9.21 -1.09
N LEU A 25 -0.92 -9.88 -0.90
CA LEU A 25 -2.15 -9.22 -0.48
C LEU A 25 -2.00 -8.43 0.83
N PRO A 26 -1.39 -8.95 1.91
CA PRO A 26 -1.15 -8.15 3.11
C PRO A 26 -0.28 -6.91 2.83
N GLN A 27 0.72 -7.04 1.95
CA GLN A 27 1.58 -5.91 1.54
C GLN A 27 0.79 -4.85 0.76
N LEU A 28 -0.13 -5.27 -0.12
CA LEU A 28 -1.02 -4.37 -0.85
C LEU A 28 -1.88 -3.56 0.13
N LEU A 29 -2.56 -4.23 1.08
CA LEU A 29 -3.39 -3.55 2.07
C LEU A 29 -2.58 -2.57 2.93
N ARG A 30 -1.39 -3.00 3.38
CA ARG A 30 -0.47 -2.15 4.13
C ARG A 30 -0.12 -0.86 3.37
N ARG A 31 0.21 -0.99 2.08
CA ARG A 31 0.53 0.16 1.21
C ARG A 31 -0.69 1.06 0.99
N LEU A 32 -1.85 0.48 0.70
CA LEU A 32 -3.10 1.22 0.50
C LEU A 32 -3.50 2.04 1.74
N ILE A 33 -3.43 1.45 2.93
CA ILE A 33 -3.71 2.13 4.19
C ILE A 33 -2.75 3.31 4.38
N HIS A 34 -1.45 3.08 4.20
CA HIS A 34 -0.46 4.14 4.35
C HIS A 34 -0.54 5.25 3.29
N ALA A 35 -1.05 4.96 2.09
CA ALA A 35 -1.26 5.95 1.04
C ALA A 35 -2.51 6.82 1.28
N THR A 36 -3.54 6.25 1.91
CA THR A 36 -4.89 6.86 1.94
C THR A 36 -5.37 7.30 3.32
N VAL A 37 -4.64 6.95 4.38
CA VAL A 37 -4.92 7.40 5.74
C VAL A 37 -3.78 8.28 6.22
N GLN A 38 -4.10 9.53 6.61
CA GLN A 38 -3.09 10.51 7.00
C GLN A 38 -2.40 10.16 8.32
N GLN A 39 -3.18 9.70 9.31
CA GLN A 39 -2.68 9.39 10.64
C GLN A 39 -3.14 8.00 11.07
N THR A 40 -2.17 7.10 11.22
CA THR A 40 -2.39 5.78 11.83
C THR A 40 -1.53 5.65 13.07
N GLN A 41 -2.12 5.12 14.14
CA GLN A 41 -1.38 4.78 15.36
C GLN A 41 -0.72 3.40 15.24
N ARG A 42 -1.38 2.49 14.51
CA ARG A 42 -0.88 1.14 14.26
C ARG A 42 -1.34 0.63 12.92
N VAL A 43 -0.41 0.05 12.15
CA VAL A 43 -0.70 -0.72 10.94
C VAL A 43 0.20 -1.95 10.95
N VAL A 44 -0.39 -3.12 11.12
CA VAL A 44 0.34 -4.39 11.12
C VAL A 44 -0.32 -5.30 10.11
N PHE A 45 0.42 -5.65 9.06
CA PHE A 45 0.06 -6.67 8.08
C PHE A 45 1.33 -7.47 7.80
N PRO A 46 1.50 -8.64 8.44
CA PRO A 46 2.65 -9.49 8.19
C PRO A 46 2.67 -9.93 6.72
N ALA A 47 3.80 -9.75 6.05
CA ALA A 47 4.00 -10.15 4.66
C ALA A 47 5.40 -10.76 4.49
N GLY A 48 5.61 -11.56 3.43
CA GLY A 48 6.91 -12.21 3.16
C GLY A 48 7.31 -13.19 4.27
N ASP A 49 8.53 -13.04 4.81
CA ASP A 49 9.09 -13.98 5.80
C ASP A 49 8.50 -13.82 7.20
N SER A 50 7.69 -12.78 7.45
CA SER A 50 7.09 -12.48 8.76
C SER A 50 5.76 -13.20 9.03
N VAL A 51 5.32 -14.09 8.14
CA VAL A 51 4.02 -14.81 8.22
C VAL A 51 4.00 -15.91 9.31
N GLN A 52 5.10 -16.14 10.02
CA GLN A 52 5.25 -17.29 10.93
C GLN A 52 4.55 -17.18 12.31
N MET A 53 3.78 -16.13 12.59
CA MET A 53 3.04 -16.02 13.86
C MET A 53 1.53 -16.14 13.63
N GLY A 54 0.90 -17.11 14.31
CA GLY A 54 -0.55 -17.20 14.37
C GLY A 54 -1.14 -15.91 14.93
N GLY A 55 -2.09 -15.31 14.23
CA GLY A 55 -2.56 -13.96 14.53
C GLY A 55 -3.65 -13.54 13.56
N TRP A 56 -4.16 -12.32 13.71
CA TRP A 56 -4.90 -11.64 12.64
C TRP A 56 -4.00 -11.42 11.43
N ASP A 57 -4.56 -11.49 10.22
CA ASP A 57 -3.80 -11.18 8.99
C ASP A 57 -3.45 -9.68 8.92
N GLY A 58 -4.25 -8.84 9.57
CA GLY A 58 -3.86 -7.47 9.88
C GLY A 58 -4.58 -6.84 11.07
N ILE A 59 -3.95 -5.83 11.64
CA ILE A 59 -4.52 -4.97 12.69
C ILE A 59 -4.23 -3.53 12.34
N VAL A 60 -5.26 -2.70 12.40
CA VAL A 60 -5.15 -1.26 12.18
C VAL A 60 -5.78 -0.52 13.36
N ASP A 61 -5.10 0.53 13.80
CA ASP A 61 -5.64 1.54 14.70
C ASP A 61 -5.49 2.91 14.02
N ALA A 62 -6.62 3.44 13.56
CA ALA A 62 -6.70 4.70 12.83
C ALA A 62 -7.72 5.61 13.52
N PRO A 63 -7.29 6.64 14.27
CA PRO A 63 -8.21 7.55 14.98
C PRO A 63 -9.25 8.17 14.05
N GLU A 64 -8.80 8.54 12.84
CA GLU A 64 -9.64 8.98 11.75
C GLU A 64 -9.34 8.10 10.53
N GLY A 65 -10.29 7.22 10.21
CA GLY A 65 -10.24 6.34 9.05
C GLY A 65 -10.77 7.03 7.79
N ASN A 66 -11.17 6.23 6.82
CA ASN A 66 -11.79 6.69 5.58
C ASN A 66 -12.87 5.70 5.13
N SER A 67 -13.30 5.77 3.88
CA SER A 67 -14.31 4.85 3.33
C SER A 67 -13.90 3.37 3.41
N PHE A 68 -12.60 3.06 3.34
CA PHE A 68 -12.07 1.69 3.36
C PHE A 68 -11.52 1.29 4.74
N VAL A 69 -10.90 2.22 5.45
CA VAL A 69 -10.30 1.96 6.76
C VAL A 69 -11.26 2.43 7.86
N PRO A 70 -11.77 1.54 8.73
CA PRO A 70 -12.64 1.94 9.82
C PRO A 70 -11.99 2.95 10.79
N ASN A 71 -12.81 3.78 11.43
CA ASN A 71 -12.37 4.60 12.56
C ASN A 71 -12.07 3.71 13.76
N GLY A 72 -10.99 4.01 14.48
CA GLY A 72 -10.52 3.26 15.63
C GLY A 72 -9.89 1.92 15.26
N TYR A 73 -10.13 0.92 16.08
CA TYR A 73 -9.49 -0.38 15.99
C TYR A 73 -10.20 -1.30 15.00
N SER A 74 -9.43 -1.98 14.15
CA SER A 74 -9.96 -2.98 13.22
C SER A 74 -9.04 -4.20 13.08
N GLY A 75 -9.67 -5.37 13.07
CA GLY A 75 -9.03 -6.66 12.82
C GLY A 75 -9.35 -7.16 11.42
N TRP A 76 -8.33 -7.54 10.66
CA TRP A 76 -8.42 -7.86 9.25
C TRP A 76 -8.08 -9.33 9.00
N GLU A 77 -8.92 -10.01 8.22
CA GLU A 77 -8.72 -11.36 7.70
C GLU A 77 -8.69 -11.32 6.17
N LEU A 78 -7.80 -12.10 5.57
CA LEU A 78 -7.50 -12.05 4.15
C LEU A 78 -7.70 -13.42 3.50
N GLY A 79 -8.28 -13.43 2.30
CA GLY A 79 -8.59 -14.67 1.59
C GLY A 79 -8.42 -14.57 0.09
N VAL A 80 -7.70 -15.53 -0.51
CA VAL A 80 -7.64 -15.69 -1.97
C VAL A 80 -8.35 -16.95 -2.47
N LYS A 81 -9.03 -17.69 -1.60
CA LYS A 81 -9.74 -18.94 -1.96
C LYS A 81 -10.88 -18.64 -2.94
N LYS A 82 -11.17 -19.58 -3.86
CA LYS A 82 -12.30 -19.46 -4.81
C LYS A 82 -13.65 -19.46 -4.08
N ASP A 83 -13.77 -20.28 -3.05
CA ASP A 83 -14.89 -20.22 -2.12
C ASP A 83 -14.68 -19.05 -1.15
N VAL A 84 -15.06 -17.86 -1.60
CA VAL A 84 -14.90 -16.61 -0.85
C VAL A 84 -15.77 -16.63 0.41
N LYS A 85 -17.06 -17.00 0.27
CA LYS A 85 -18.00 -17.01 1.39
C LYS A 85 -17.56 -18.00 2.47
N GLY A 86 -17.23 -19.24 2.11
CA GLY A 86 -16.80 -20.25 3.08
C GLY A 86 -15.55 -19.79 3.85
N LYS A 87 -14.57 -19.20 3.16
CA LYS A 87 -13.38 -18.61 3.82
C LYS A 87 -13.75 -17.46 4.77
N ALA A 88 -14.61 -16.54 4.34
CA ALA A 88 -15.04 -15.42 5.17
C ALA A 88 -15.80 -15.89 6.42
N ASP A 89 -16.68 -16.88 6.29
CA ASP A 89 -17.39 -17.50 7.41
C ASP A 89 -16.42 -18.18 8.38
N ASP A 90 -15.51 -19.01 7.87
CA ASP A 90 -14.49 -19.71 8.67
C ASP A 90 -13.66 -18.74 9.51
N ASP A 91 -13.20 -17.64 8.90
CA ASP A 91 -12.38 -16.64 9.57
C ASP A 91 -13.17 -15.83 10.59
N TYR A 92 -14.38 -15.40 10.22
CA TYR A 92 -15.27 -14.68 11.12
C TYR A 92 -15.58 -15.53 12.36
N ASP A 93 -16.03 -16.77 12.17
CA ASP A 93 -16.39 -17.68 13.26
C ASP A 93 -15.19 -18.01 14.15
N LYS A 94 -13.99 -18.15 13.55
CA LYS A 94 -12.73 -18.32 14.28
C LYS A 94 -12.45 -17.13 15.20
N ARG A 95 -12.68 -15.90 14.73
CA ARG A 95 -12.46 -14.67 15.51
C ARG A 95 -13.52 -14.40 16.55
N VAL A 96 -14.76 -14.81 16.30
CA VAL A 96 -15.81 -14.84 17.33
C VAL A 96 -15.42 -15.79 18.47
N LYS A 97 -14.94 -17.00 18.13
CA LYS A 97 -14.51 -17.99 19.13
C LYS A 97 -13.24 -17.57 19.88
N ASN A 98 -12.34 -16.87 19.21
CA ASN A 98 -11.10 -16.38 19.80
C ASN A 98 -10.69 -15.05 19.17
N THR A 99 -10.93 -13.96 19.92
CA THR A 99 -10.68 -12.59 19.47
C THR A 99 -9.19 -12.24 19.41
N LEU A 100 -8.32 -13.10 19.98
CA LEU A 100 -6.90 -12.84 20.19
C LEU A 100 -6.63 -11.53 20.96
N GLY A 101 -7.46 -11.25 21.97
CA GLY A 101 -7.24 -10.15 22.91
C GLY A 101 -7.72 -8.79 22.43
N VAL A 102 -8.43 -8.71 21.30
CA VAL A 102 -9.10 -7.47 20.88
C VAL A 102 -10.52 -7.44 21.47
N PRO A 103 -11.02 -6.26 21.89
CA PRO A 103 -12.40 -6.10 22.38
C PRO A 103 -13.40 -6.05 21.21
N PRO A 104 -14.29 -7.05 21.02
CA PRO A 104 -15.16 -7.10 19.84
C PRO A 104 -16.09 -5.90 19.70
N ALA A 105 -16.69 -5.45 20.81
CA ALA A 105 -17.62 -4.32 20.84
C ALA A 105 -16.98 -2.96 20.46
N GLU A 106 -15.65 -2.89 20.42
CA GLU A 106 -14.87 -1.70 20.04
C GLU A 106 -14.04 -1.92 18.76
N THR A 107 -14.08 -3.13 18.19
CA THR A 107 -13.29 -3.52 17.03
C THR A 107 -14.18 -3.74 15.81
N THR A 108 -13.81 -3.17 14.68
CA THR A 108 -14.41 -3.52 13.39
C THR A 108 -13.74 -4.77 12.81
N PHE A 109 -14.51 -5.81 12.49
CA PHE A 109 -14.02 -6.95 11.73
C PHE A 109 -14.02 -6.61 10.24
N VAL A 110 -12.92 -6.87 9.53
CA VAL A 110 -12.82 -6.65 8.10
C VAL A 110 -12.34 -7.91 7.40
N PHE A 111 -13.06 -8.37 6.39
CA PHE A 111 -12.60 -9.43 5.49
C PHE A 111 -12.21 -8.86 4.13
N VAL A 112 -11.10 -9.29 3.55
CA VAL A 112 -10.68 -8.82 2.22
C VAL A 112 -10.31 -9.96 1.30
N THR A 113 -10.77 -9.87 0.06
CA THR A 113 -10.37 -10.77 -1.02
C THR A 113 -10.08 -10.01 -2.31
N PRO A 114 -9.07 -10.42 -3.10
CA PRO A 114 -8.89 -9.91 -4.46
C PRO A 114 -9.82 -10.59 -5.46
N ARG A 115 -10.76 -11.45 -5.02
CA ARG A 115 -11.78 -12.05 -5.88
C ARG A 115 -13.04 -11.22 -5.91
N ARG A 116 -13.82 -11.33 -6.98
CA ARG A 116 -15.17 -10.75 -7.02
C ARG A 116 -16.14 -11.54 -6.15
N TRP A 117 -17.01 -10.85 -5.43
CA TRP A 117 -17.96 -11.46 -4.50
C TRP A 117 -19.36 -10.82 -4.57
N ALA A 118 -20.20 -11.34 -5.47
CA ALA A 118 -21.51 -10.77 -5.80
C ALA A 118 -22.50 -10.58 -4.63
N ASN A 119 -22.40 -11.38 -3.55
CA ASN A 119 -23.33 -11.34 -2.42
C ASN A 119 -22.67 -10.86 -1.12
N LYS A 120 -21.55 -10.14 -1.23
CA LYS A 120 -20.79 -9.59 -0.10
C LYS A 120 -21.65 -8.73 0.84
N ASP A 121 -22.44 -7.81 0.30
CA ASP A 121 -23.30 -6.92 1.10
C ASP A 121 -24.35 -7.68 1.93
N LYS A 122 -24.85 -8.80 1.40
CA LYS A 122 -25.78 -9.67 2.15
C LYS A 122 -25.05 -10.32 3.32
N TRP A 123 -23.84 -10.81 3.08
CA TRP A 123 -23.00 -11.42 4.11
C TRP A 123 -22.65 -10.41 5.21
N GLU A 124 -22.25 -9.18 4.84
CA GLU A 124 -21.98 -8.12 5.81
C GLU A 124 -23.21 -7.81 6.67
N LYS A 125 -24.38 -7.63 6.05
CA LYS A 125 -25.63 -7.35 6.77
C LYS A 125 -25.99 -8.47 7.74
N GLU A 126 -25.83 -9.72 7.31
CA GLU A 126 -26.04 -10.90 8.15
C GLU A 126 -25.12 -10.88 9.38
N LYS A 127 -23.81 -10.72 9.17
CA LYS A 127 -22.82 -10.70 10.27
C LYS A 127 -22.95 -9.48 11.19
N LYS A 128 -23.27 -8.30 10.66
CA LYS A 128 -23.59 -7.11 11.48
C LYS A 128 -24.80 -7.35 12.39
N SER A 129 -25.80 -8.12 11.94
CA SER A 129 -27.01 -8.39 12.72
C SER A 129 -26.75 -9.22 13.99
N GLU A 130 -25.63 -9.95 14.02
CA GLU A 130 -25.20 -10.71 15.20
C GLU A 130 -24.71 -9.80 16.34
N ARG A 131 -24.33 -8.54 16.04
CA ARG A 131 -23.90 -7.51 17.02
C ARG A 131 -22.75 -7.96 17.94
N ILE A 132 -21.85 -8.79 17.42
CA ILE A 132 -20.66 -9.26 18.15
C ILE A 132 -19.54 -8.22 18.05
N TRP A 133 -19.25 -7.78 16.82
CA TRP A 133 -18.27 -6.75 16.52
C TRP A 133 -18.91 -5.37 16.48
N ALA A 134 -18.12 -4.31 16.68
CA ALA A 134 -18.59 -2.93 16.55
C ALA A 134 -19.16 -2.65 15.15
N ASP A 135 -18.51 -3.20 14.13
CA ASP A 135 -18.94 -3.22 12.73
C ASP A 135 -18.33 -4.43 12.03
N VAL A 136 -18.87 -4.80 10.85
CA VAL A 136 -18.35 -5.87 10.00
C VAL A 136 -18.28 -5.40 8.56
N ARG A 137 -17.10 -5.38 7.94
CA ARG A 137 -16.93 -4.98 6.54
C ARG A 137 -16.32 -6.10 5.74
N ALA A 138 -16.60 -6.11 4.44
CA ALA A 138 -15.96 -6.98 3.50
C ALA A 138 -15.54 -6.19 2.26
N TYR A 139 -14.37 -6.50 1.73
CA TYR A 139 -13.87 -5.90 0.50
C TYR A 139 -13.51 -6.99 -0.52
N ASP A 140 -13.88 -6.76 -1.76
CA ASP A 140 -13.66 -7.64 -2.89
C ASP A 140 -12.81 -6.95 -3.97
N ALA A 141 -12.65 -7.61 -5.12
CA ALA A 141 -11.85 -7.06 -6.22
C ALA A 141 -12.31 -5.67 -6.69
N ASP A 142 -13.62 -5.40 -6.69
CA ASP A 142 -14.17 -4.14 -7.19
C ASP A 142 -14.01 -3.00 -6.16
N ASP A 143 -13.99 -3.29 -4.85
CA ASP A 143 -13.63 -2.27 -3.85
C ASP A 143 -12.12 -1.98 -3.85
N LEU A 144 -11.28 -3.01 -4.02
CA LEU A 144 -9.84 -2.84 -4.09
C LEU A 144 -9.43 -2.01 -5.32
N GLU A 145 -10.13 -2.18 -6.45
CA GLU A 145 -9.98 -1.31 -7.62
C GLU A 145 -10.31 0.14 -7.27
N GLN A 146 -11.46 0.41 -6.66
CA GLN A 146 -11.84 1.77 -6.23
C GLN A 146 -10.87 2.37 -5.21
N TRP A 147 -10.25 1.54 -4.37
CA TRP A 147 -9.24 2.01 -3.43
C TRP A 147 -7.93 2.38 -4.13
N LEU A 148 -7.53 1.62 -5.16
CA LEU A 148 -6.36 1.91 -5.97
C LEU A 148 -6.48 3.24 -6.74
N GLU A 149 -7.69 3.63 -7.15
CA GLU A 149 -7.96 4.92 -7.79
C GLU A 149 -7.62 6.13 -6.88
N GLN A 150 -7.51 5.91 -5.57
CA GLN A 150 -7.17 6.92 -4.57
C GLN A 150 -5.72 6.77 -4.05
N ALA A 151 -4.93 5.88 -4.65
CA ALA A 151 -3.59 5.53 -4.20
C ALA A 151 -2.64 5.26 -5.38
N HIS A 152 -2.35 6.30 -6.18
CA HIS A 152 -1.66 6.15 -7.46
C HIS A 152 -0.25 5.54 -7.34
N GLY A 153 0.49 5.84 -6.27
CA GLY A 153 1.81 5.22 -6.02
C GLY A 153 1.70 3.71 -5.80
N VAL A 154 0.65 3.27 -5.10
CA VAL A 154 0.36 1.85 -4.86
C VAL A 154 -0.17 1.19 -6.13
N HIS A 155 -0.96 1.90 -6.93
CA HIS A 155 -1.48 1.40 -8.21
C HIS A 155 -0.35 1.16 -9.22
N ALA A 156 0.61 2.07 -9.32
CA ALA A 156 1.80 1.90 -10.16
C ALA A 156 2.65 0.71 -9.69
N TRP A 157 2.86 0.57 -8.38
CA TRP A 157 3.56 -0.56 -7.78
C TRP A 157 2.88 -1.90 -8.09
N LEU A 158 1.56 -1.98 -7.91
CA LEU A 158 0.81 -3.19 -8.17
C LEU A 158 0.81 -3.53 -9.67
N ALA A 159 0.73 -2.53 -10.54
CA ALA A 159 0.84 -2.71 -11.98
C ALA A 159 2.17 -3.39 -12.35
N ARG A 160 3.29 -2.88 -11.81
CA ARG A 160 4.64 -3.48 -12.01
C ARG A 160 4.70 -4.91 -11.49
N LEU A 161 4.16 -5.17 -10.30
CA LEU A 161 4.09 -6.53 -9.72
C LEU A 161 3.31 -7.50 -10.64
N MET A 162 2.26 -7.02 -11.31
CA MET A 162 1.46 -7.80 -12.27
C MET A 162 2.04 -7.82 -13.69
N GLY A 163 3.28 -7.36 -13.89
CA GLY A 163 3.97 -7.37 -15.20
C GLY A 163 3.50 -6.29 -16.17
N LYS A 164 2.78 -5.27 -15.69
CA LYS A 164 2.38 -4.10 -16.48
C LYS A 164 3.37 -2.96 -16.27
N TRP A 165 3.53 -2.12 -17.29
CA TRP A 165 4.48 -1.01 -17.29
C TRP A 165 3.72 0.28 -17.60
N PRO A 166 3.28 1.02 -16.56
CA PRO A 166 2.67 2.31 -16.77
C PRO A 166 3.65 3.28 -17.45
N GLU A 167 3.28 3.84 -18.59
CA GLU A 167 4.13 4.79 -19.32
C GLU A 167 4.26 6.14 -18.59
N GLN A 168 3.25 6.48 -17.78
CA GLN A 168 3.10 7.79 -17.15
C GLN A 168 3.81 7.89 -15.79
N ALA A 169 4.02 6.74 -15.14
CA ALA A 169 4.41 6.67 -13.74
C ALA A 169 5.23 5.41 -13.44
N GLN A 170 6.19 5.53 -12.53
CA GLN A 170 6.88 4.40 -11.94
C GLN A 170 6.91 4.57 -10.43
N ASP A 171 6.64 3.52 -9.67
CA ASP A 171 6.79 3.59 -8.21
C ASP A 171 8.27 3.54 -7.81
N LEU A 172 8.61 4.21 -6.72
CA LEU A 172 9.99 4.32 -6.26
C LEU A 172 10.59 2.98 -5.79
N SER A 173 9.77 2.04 -5.30
CA SER A 173 10.26 0.73 -4.87
C SER A 173 10.74 -0.09 -6.07
N SER A 174 9.95 -0.15 -7.14
CA SER A 174 10.33 -0.87 -8.36
C SER A 174 11.54 -0.24 -9.03
N PHE A 175 11.62 1.10 -9.07
CA PHE A 175 12.83 1.78 -9.54
C PHE A 175 14.07 1.38 -8.74
N TRP A 176 13.98 1.37 -7.40
CA TRP A 176 15.11 0.98 -6.56
C TRP A 176 15.51 -0.48 -6.76
N ASP A 177 14.53 -1.38 -6.92
CA ASP A 177 14.79 -2.78 -7.21
C ASP A 177 15.50 -2.99 -8.56
N ASP A 178 15.11 -2.23 -9.60
CA ASP A 178 15.80 -2.24 -10.89
C ASP A 178 17.23 -1.66 -10.74
N TRP A 179 17.37 -0.52 -10.06
CA TRP A 179 18.65 0.17 -9.84
C TRP A 179 19.65 -0.71 -9.09
N LYS A 180 19.26 -1.24 -7.92
CA LYS A 180 20.17 -1.98 -7.05
C LYS A 180 20.69 -3.27 -7.71
N ASN A 181 19.90 -3.86 -8.60
CA ASN A 181 20.23 -5.10 -9.30
C ASN A 181 20.94 -4.87 -10.65
N SER A 182 21.25 -3.62 -11.01
CA SER A 182 22.03 -3.30 -12.21
C SER A 182 23.50 -3.74 -12.11
N THR A 183 23.99 -4.08 -10.92
CA THR A 183 25.35 -4.55 -10.65
C THR A 183 25.35 -5.94 -10.00
N SER A 184 26.49 -6.62 -10.08
CA SER A 184 26.76 -7.85 -9.33
C SER A 184 28.07 -7.69 -8.55
N PRO A 185 28.07 -7.70 -7.21
CA PRO A 185 26.91 -7.84 -6.31
C PRO A 185 25.93 -6.66 -6.41
N ALA A 186 24.69 -6.87 -5.93
CA ALA A 186 23.68 -5.82 -5.90
C ALA A 186 24.15 -4.62 -5.05
N MET A 187 23.88 -3.40 -5.53
CA MET A 187 24.20 -2.18 -4.78
C MET A 187 23.40 -2.15 -3.47
N ASN A 188 24.06 -1.71 -2.41
CA ASN A 188 23.41 -1.46 -1.13
C ASN A 188 23.08 0.04 -0.99
N THR A 189 22.15 0.37 -0.10
CA THR A 189 21.78 1.76 0.17
C THR A 189 22.96 2.58 0.70
N GLN A 190 23.86 1.96 1.48
CA GLN A 190 25.00 2.64 2.10
C GLN A 190 25.95 3.26 1.08
N LEU A 191 26.12 2.64 -0.09
CA LEU A 191 26.96 3.17 -1.17
C LEU A 191 26.49 4.54 -1.65
N HIS A 192 25.18 4.79 -1.66
CA HIS A 192 24.60 6.06 -2.07
C HIS A 192 24.60 7.12 -0.96
N LEU A 193 24.65 6.70 0.31
CA LEU A 193 24.52 7.61 1.44
C LEU A 193 25.87 7.99 2.08
N ALA A 194 26.93 7.22 1.83
CA ALA A 194 28.24 7.45 2.43
C ALA A 194 28.77 8.87 2.14
N GLY A 195 29.10 9.62 3.19
CA GLY A 195 29.63 10.98 3.07
C GLY A 195 28.59 12.04 2.68
N ARG A 196 27.29 11.70 2.69
CA ARG A 196 26.16 12.58 2.39
C ARG A 196 25.24 12.77 3.58
N GLU A 197 25.77 12.74 4.80
CA GLU A 197 24.98 12.74 6.04
C GLU A 197 24.12 14.00 6.18
N GLU A 198 24.60 15.16 5.73
CA GLU A 198 23.83 16.40 5.76
C GLU A 198 22.69 16.41 4.73
N GLU A 199 22.91 15.84 3.53
CA GLU A 199 21.88 15.66 2.51
C GLU A 199 20.80 14.69 2.97
N VAL A 200 21.19 13.59 3.63
CA VAL A 200 20.27 12.63 4.25
C VAL A 200 19.39 13.34 5.28
N LYS A 201 19.98 14.16 6.16
CA LYS A 201 19.22 14.97 7.14
C LYS A 201 18.27 15.95 6.46
N LYS A 202 18.70 16.62 5.38
CA LYS A 202 17.84 17.53 4.60
C LYS A 202 16.62 16.81 4.04
N VAL A 203 16.80 15.61 3.46
CA VAL A 203 15.69 14.78 2.95
C VAL A 203 14.75 14.39 4.09
N HIS A 204 15.26 13.91 5.23
CA HIS A 204 14.42 13.55 6.38
C HIS A 204 13.61 14.72 6.93
N ASN A 205 14.22 15.90 7.03
CA ASN A 205 13.54 17.11 7.50
C ASN A 205 12.46 17.55 6.51
N TRP A 206 12.78 17.53 5.21
CA TRP A 206 11.82 17.86 4.16
C TRP A 206 10.61 16.92 4.14
N LEU A 207 10.81 15.61 4.29
CA LEU A 207 9.73 14.62 4.32
C LEU A 207 8.74 14.82 5.49
N LYS A 208 9.19 15.43 6.60
CA LYS A 208 8.38 15.72 7.79
C LYS A 208 7.77 17.12 7.79
N ALA A 209 8.20 17.98 6.87
CA ALA A 209 7.75 19.35 6.77
C ALA A 209 6.46 19.46 5.93
N GLU A 210 5.92 20.68 5.87
CA GLU A 210 4.81 21.00 4.97
C GLU A 210 5.19 20.76 3.50
N PRO A 211 4.21 20.42 2.63
CA PRO A 211 4.43 20.17 1.21
C PRO A 211 5.22 21.30 0.54
N SER A 212 6.37 20.96 -0.04
CA SER A 212 7.31 21.93 -0.61
C SER A 212 8.20 21.27 -1.66
N LYS A 213 9.02 22.06 -2.35
CA LYS A 213 9.98 21.55 -3.34
C LYS A 213 11.31 21.21 -2.67
N LEU A 214 11.85 20.02 -2.96
CA LEU A 214 13.23 19.63 -2.68
C LEU A 214 14.02 19.55 -3.98
N THR A 215 15.27 20.01 -3.97
CA THR A 215 16.20 19.84 -5.10
C THR A 215 17.39 19.03 -4.64
N ILE A 216 17.70 17.96 -5.38
CA ILE A 216 18.81 17.06 -5.13
C ILE A 216 19.75 17.17 -6.32
N GLN A 217 21.03 17.43 -6.06
CA GLN A 217 22.07 17.47 -7.07
C GLN A 217 22.86 16.17 -7.03
N ALA A 218 23.11 15.59 -8.20
CA ALA A 218 23.88 14.37 -8.42
C ALA A 218 24.47 14.41 -9.84
N ASP A 219 25.30 13.43 -10.21
CA ASP A 219 25.92 13.38 -11.54
C ASP A 219 24.89 13.08 -12.63
N THR A 220 23.87 12.28 -12.29
CA THR A 220 22.72 12.00 -13.16
C THR A 220 21.39 12.13 -12.43
N ARG A 221 20.31 12.24 -13.20
CA ARG A 221 18.95 12.25 -12.66
C ARG A 221 18.64 10.95 -11.95
N GLU A 222 19.00 9.83 -12.56
CA GLU A 222 18.79 8.49 -12.02
C GLU A 222 19.55 8.31 -10.71
N GLU A 223 20.77 8.85 -10.59
CA GLU A 223 21.53 8.83 -9.34
C GLU A 223 20.83 9.65 -8.24
N ALA A 224 20.27 10.82 -8.58
CA ALA A 224 19.50 11.62 -7.62
C ALA A 224 18.25 10.87 -7.12
N ILE A 225 17.54 10.18 -8.01
CA ILE A 225 16.38 9.33 -7.67
C ILE A 225 16.84 8.16 -6.79
N ALA A 226 17.95 7.50 -7.15
CA ALA A 226 18.52 6.39 -6.39
C ALA A 226 18.96 6.82 -4.99
N PHE A 227 19.59 7.99 -4.85
CA PHE A 227 19.91 8.59 -3.55
C PHE A 227 18.64 8.80 -2.71
N PHE A 228 17.61 9.43 -3.28
CA PHE A 228 16.35 9.65 -2.57
C PHE A 228 15.67 8.34 -2.15
N ALA A 229 15.65 7.34 -3.03
CA ALA A 229 15.16 6.00 -2.73
C ALA A 229 15.94 5.35 -1.58
N ALA A 230 17.28 5.44 -1.60
CA ALA A 230 18.15 4.90 -0.57
C ALA A 230 17.88 5.54 0.80
N VAL A 231 17.64 6.85 0.85
CA VAL A 231 17.27 7.55 2.10
C VAL A 231 15.96 7.00 2.67
N ILE A 232 14.94 6.84 1.84
CA ILE A 232 13.65 6.28 2.30
C ILE A 232 13.81 4.82 2.74
N HIS A 233 14.55 4.01 2.00
CA HIS A 233 14.77 2.59 2.33
C HIS A 233 15.55 2.36 3.64
N GLN A 234 16.36 3.33 4.10
CA GLN A 234 17.03 3.26 5.41
C GLN A 234 16.13 3.59 6.60
N MET A 235 14.93 4.14 6.38
CA MET A 235 14.00 4.41 7.47
C MET A 235 13.40 3.11 8.04
N PRO A 236 12.92 3.15 9.30
CA PRO A 236 12.14 2.04 9.87
C PRO A 236 10.98 1.63 8.94
N GLU A 237 10.66 0.34 8.88
CA GLU A 237 9.72 -0.22 7.90
C GLU A 237 8.37 0.52 7.84
N ALA A 238 7.78 0.83 8.99
CA ALA A 238 6.51 1.57 9.04
C ALA A 238 6.59 2.96 8.37
N GLN A 239 7.73 3.65 8.52
CA GLN A 239 7.95 4.97 7.92
C GLN A 239 8.29 4.84 6.43
N ASN A 240 9.14 3.88 6.06
CA ASN A 240 9.53 3.72 4.65
C ASN A 240 8.34 3.33 3.77
N VAL A 241 7.46 2.42 4.24
CA VAL A 241 6.26 2.01 3.49
C VAL A 241 5.32 3.20 3.34
N ASN A 242 5.22 4.07 4.34
CA ASN A 242 4.40 5.27 4.24
C ASN A 242 4.82 6.19 3.09
N TYR A 243 6.10 6.53 3.02
CA TYR A 243 6.60 7.39 1.94
C TYR A 243 6.60 6.67 0.59
N LEU A 244 7.05 5.41 0.53
CA LEU A 244 7.10 4.66 -0.72
C LEU A 244 5.72 4.48 -1.36
N SER A 245 4.66 4.35 -0.56
CA SER A 245 3.28 4.21 -1.07
C SER A 245 2.75 5.48 -1.74
N ARG A 246 3.43 6.61 -1.53
CA ARG A 246 3.05 7.94 -2.05
C ARG A 246 4.07 8.49 -3.07
N CYS A 247 5.18 7.80 -3.30
CA CYS A 247 6.20 8.22 -4.25
C CYS A 247 5.85 7.79 -5.68
N ILE A 248 5.88 8.75 -6.61
CA ILE A 248 5.69 8.50 -8.03
C ILE A 248 6.81 9.18 -8.80
N ILE A 249 7.56 8.40 -9.57
CA ILE A 249 8.47 8.89 -10.59
C ILE A 249 7.65 9.19 -11.83
N VAL A 250 7.64 10.46 -12.24
CA VAL A 250 6.76 10.98 -13.28
C VAL A 250 7.55 11.19 -14.56
N GLN A 251 7.09 10.65 -15.68
CA GLN A 251 7.89 10.56 -16.91
C GLN A 251 7.76 11.77 -17.85
N ASN A 252 6.73 12.61 -17.67
CA ASN A 252 6.48 13.77 -18.52
C ASN A 252 5.60 14.82 -17.84
N GLU A 253 5.55 16.01 -18.44
CA GLU A 253 4.84 17.17 -17.91
C GLU A 253 3.33 16.96 -17.77
N SER A 254 2.68 16.28 -18.73
CA SER A 254 1.23 16.03 -18.68
C SER A 254 0.87 15.11 -17.51
N SER A 255 1.69 14.10 -17.25
CA SER A 255 1.56 13.22 -16.09
C SER A 255 1.81 13.98 -14.79
N LEU A 256 2.78 14.91 -14.76
CA LEU A 256 3.04 15.75 -13.58
C LEU A 256 1.83 16.63 -13.26
N ARG A 257 1.25 17.29 -14.26
CA ARG A 257 0.03 18.09 -14.11
C ARG A 257 -1.16 17.24 -13.64
N TYR A 258 -1.30 16.01 -14.15
CA TYR A 258 -2.31 15.06 -13.69
C TYR A 258 -2.14 14.78 -12.19
N PHE A 259 -0.96 14.29 -11.77
CA PHE A 259 -0.76 13.86 -10.39
C PHE A 259 -0.77 15.03 -9.41
N ALA A 260 -0.28 16.20 -9.80
CA ALA A 260 -0.33 17.40 -8.98
C ALA A 260 -1.76 17.94 -8.78
N SER A 261 -2.73 17.51 -9.59
CA SER A 261 -4.14 17.90 -9.48
C SER A 261 -4.99 16.96 -8.63
N THR A 262 -4.44 15.82 -8.18
CA THR A 262 -5.15 14.88 -7.31
C THR A 262 -5.21 15.43 -5.88
N GLN A 263 -6.10 14.87 -5.06
CA GLN A 263 -6.20 15.20 -3.63
C GLN A 263 -5.23 14.38 -2.77
N GLU A 264 -4.41 13.53 -3.38
CA GLU A 264 -3.45 12.70 -2.68
C GLU A 264 -2.24 13.51 -2.25
N SER A 265 -1.70 13.19 -1.09
CA SER A 265 -0.45 13.78 -0.61
C SER A 265 0.75 13.11 -1.29
N LEU A 266 0.91 13.25 -2.60
CA LEU A 266 1.96 12.56 -3.36
C LEU A 266 3.35 13.19 -3.20
N ILE A 267 4.38 12.36 -3.31
CA ILE A 267 5.77 12.78 -3.53
C ILE A 267 6.06 12.53 -5.01
N LEU A 268 6.06 13.62 -5.79
CA LEU A 268 6.27 13.56 -7.23
C LEU A 268 7.76 13.78 -7.53
N ILE A 269 8.33 12.85 -8.31
CA ILE A 269 9.74 12.83 -8.66
C ILE A 269 9.84 12.93 -10.19
N PRO A 270 10.01 14.13 -10.76
CA PRO A 270 10.06 14.29 -12.21
C PRO A 270 11.32 13.63 -12.80
N ALA A 271 11.12 12.74 -13.77
CA ALA A 271 12.15 12.02 -14.50
C ALA A 271 12.44 12.60 -15.90
N PHE A 272 12.02 13.83 -16.18
CA PHE A 272 12.15 14.51 -17.48
C PHE A 272 12.85 15.88 -17.37
N GLU A 273 13.19 16.48 -18.51
CA GLU A 273 13.86 17.78 -18.57
C GLU A 273 12.90 18.95 -18.28
N GLN A 274 13.40 19.99 -17.60
CA GLN A 274 12.65 21.21 -17.26
C GLN A 274 11.29 20.96 -16.58
N PRO A 275 11.26 20.26 -15.43
CA PRO A 275 10.04 19.92 -14.70
C PRO A 275 9.46 21.04 -13.82
#